data_AF-A0A5D2U1T7-F1
#
_entry.id   AF-A0A5D2U1T7-F1
#
_cell.length_a   1.000
_cell.length_b   1.000
_cell.length_c   1.000
_cell.angle_alpha   90.00
_cell.angle_beta   90.00
_cell.angle_gamma   90.00
#
_symmetry.space_group_name_H-M   'P 1'
#
loop_
_entity.id
_entity.type
_entity.pdbx_description
1 polymer ?
#
loop_
_entity_poly.entity_id
_entity_poly.type
_entity_poly.pdbx_seq_one_letter_code
_entity_poly.pdbx_strand_id
1 'polypeptide(L)'
;MILGNLASSVGNVVGDITGLNKPSKNTITGSVVIVKKNVLDFTAVHSTVADSLFELLGNQVSLQLVSAENPDPANENGGKLGKLAALEYWNLAYTPLLAGDDSLYKVSFEWDEEFGIPGAIILRNNHTAEFFLKTITLENVTGEGRIHFVCNFWVYPDIRYKKPRIFFSNKTYLPHEKPAALREYREEELQVLRGDGTGQLKTGDRVYDYAYCTMIWVIPIRVQISLVRFLEVRLSILTLGEEEPADHLPKQILYKPKFTLGPLPKTLAAH
;
A
#
# COMPACT_ATOMS: atom_id res chain seq x y z
N MET A 1 -13.56 -77.57 13.15
CA MET A 1 -13.83 -76.15 13.47
C MET A 1 -12.51 -75.40 13.46
N ILE A 2 -12.42 -74.35 12.61
CA ILE A 2 -11.54 -73.15 12.72
C ILE A 2 -10.03 -73.46 12.57
N LEU A 3 -9.34 -73.30 11.43
CA LEU A 3 -9.31 -72.24 10.39
C LEU A 3 -8.81 -70.88 10.93
N GLY A 4 -7.57 -70.52 10.60
CA GLY A 4 -7.01 -69.17 10.71
C GLY A 4 -5.66 -69.10 11.44
N ASN A 5 -4.63 -68.41 10.98
CA ASN A 5 -4.30 -67.82 9.69
C ASN A 5 -2.79 -67.55 9.70
N LEU A 6 -2.17 -67.81 8.55
CA LEU A 6 -0.81 -67.47 8.20
C LEU A 6 -0.75 -65.99 7.82
N ALA A 7 0.12 -65.20 8.44
CA ALA A 7 0.55 -63.90 7.92
C ALA A 7 1.92 -63.54 8.51
N SER A 8 2.97 -64.02 7.83
CA SER A 8 4.34 -63.55 8.04
C SER A 8 4.45 -62.10 7.57
N SER A 9 4.85 -61.22 8.48
CA SER A 9 5.25 -59.85 8.20
C SER A 9 6.52 -59.84 7.36
N VAL A 10 6.37 -59.60 6.05
CA VAL A 10 7.44 -59.16 5.14
C VAL A 10 6.83 -58.03 4.31
N GLY A 11 6.76 -56.84 4.92
CA GLY A 11 6.41 -55.61 4.25
C GLY A 11 7.64 -55.04 3.56
N ASN A 12 7.62 -55.06 2.23
CA ASN A 12 8.64 -54.53 1.33
C ASN A 12 9.12 -53.12 1.73
N VAL A 13 10.43 -53.01 1.98
CA VAL A 13 11.19 -51.77 1.83
C VAL A 13 11.46 -51.59 0.34
N VAL A 14 10.50 -51.05 -0.40
CA VAL A 14 10.71 -50.51 -1.74
C VAL A 14 9.91 -49.21 -1.83
N GLY A 15 10.47 -48.16 -1.25
CA GLY A 15 9.92 -46.80 -1.29
C GLY A 15 10.93 -45.72 -1.68
N ASP A 16 12.21 -46.05 -1.88
CA ASP A 16 13.29 -45.06 -2.09
C ASP A 16 13.93 -45.09 -3.49
N ILE A 17 13.31 -45.74 -4.49
CA ILE A 17 13.82 -45.77 -5.88
C ILE A 17 12.78 -45.24 -6.88
N THR A 18 12.04 -44.20 -6.49
CA THR A 18 11.46 -43.31 -7.49
C THR A 18 11.95 -41.91 -7.20
N GLY A 19 12.99 -41.50 -7.92
CA GLY A 19 13.33 -40.10 -8.12
C GLY A 19 12.16 -39.44 -8.85
N LEU A 20 11.07 -39.19 -8.13
CA LEU A 20 10.11 -38.17 -8.49
C LEU A 20 10.91 -36.88 -8.49
N ASN A 21 11.29 -36.43 -9.70
CA ASN A 21 11.64 -35.06 -9.97
C ASN A 21 10.57 -34.21 -9.28
N LYS A 22 10.89 -33.64 -8.11
CA LYS A 22 10.17 -32.46 -7.64
C LYS A 22 10.27 -31.48 -8.80
N PRO A 23 9.17 -31.02 -9.41
CA PRO A 23 9.26 -30.01 -10.44
C PRO A 23 10.10 -28.88 -9.86
N SER A 24 11.15 -28.48 -10.58
CA SER A 24 11.99 -27.35 -10.19
C SER A 24 11.05 -26.19 -9.95
N LYS A 25 10.89 -25.79 -8.69
CA LYS A 25 9.97 -24.75 -8.31
C LYS A 25 10.47 -23.46 -8.96
N ASN A 26 9.74 -22.98 -9.96
CA ASN A 26 10.10 -21.73 -10.62
C ASN A 26 9.94 -20.60 -9.61
N THR A 27 10.86 -19.63 -9.66
CA THR A 27 10.84 -18.48 -8.76
C THR A 27 10.81 -17.21 -9.59
N ILE A 28 9.92 -16.29 -9.21
CA ILE A 28 9.88 -14.94 -9.76
C ILE A 28 10.58 -14.02 -8.77
N THR A 29 11.60 -13.30 -9.22
CA THR A 29 12.26 -12.28 -8.40
C THR A 29 11.56 -10.94 -8.55
N GLY A 30 11.16 -10.37 -7.43
CA GLY A 30 10.62 -9.03 -7.31
C GLY A 30 11.63 -8.03 -6.74
N SER A 31 11.59 -6.81 -7.26
CA SER A 31 12.31 -5.64 -6.75
C SER A 31 11.29 -4.61 -6.25
N VAL A 32 11.43 -4.17 -5.00
CA VAL A 32 10.49 -3.28 -4.32
C VAL A 32 11.22 -2.01 -3.88
N VAL A 33 10.77 -0.87 -4.36
CA VAL A 33 11.37 0.44 -4.03
C VAL A 33 10.46 1.17 -3.07
N ILE A 34 11.02 1.54 -1.90
CA ILE A 34 10.31 2.26 -0.85
C ILE A 34 11.10 3.48 -0.37
N VAL A 35 10.41 4.42 0.27
CA VAL A 35 11.00 5.50 1.06
C VAL A 35 10.53 5.35 2.49
N LYS A 36 11.49 5.28 3.42
CA LYS A 36 11.20 5.16 4.85
C LYS A 36 10.94 6.53 5.45
N LYS A 37 9.91 6.67 6.27
CA LYS A 37 9.56 7.95 6.90
C LYS A 37 10.62 8.44 7.90
N ASN A 38 11.18 7.52 8.69
CA ASN A 38 12.29 7.76 9.63
C ASN A 38 13.13 6.49 9.72
N VAL A 39 14.43 6.53 9.42
CA VAL A 39 15.31 5.34 9.54
C VAL A 39 15.36 4.81 10.99
N LEU A 40 15.26 5.71 11.97
CA LEU A 40 15.35 5.38 13.41
C LEU A 40 14.17 4.53 13.92
N ASP A 41 12.94 4.75 13.42
CA ASP A 41 11.77 3.93 13.75
C ASP A 41 11.91 2.48 13.27
N PHE A 42 12.75 2.24 12.25
CA PHE A 42 13.05 0.90 11.73
C PHE A 42 14.28 0.27 12.40
N THR A 43 15.08 1.02 13.16
CA THR A 43 16.28 0.52 13.87
C THR A 43 16.07 0.24 15.35
N ALA A 44 14.88 0.55 15.90
CA ALA A 44 14.58 0.34 17.32
C ALA A 44 14.56 -1.15 17.76
N VAL A 45 14.71 -2.09 16.83
CA VAL A 45 14.83 -3.53 17.07
C VAL A 45 16.32 -3.90 17.27
N HIS A 46 16.96 -3.34 18.31
CA HIS A 46 18.36 -3.64 18.62
C HIS A 46 18.55 -3.97 20.11
N SER A 47 17.93 -5.05 20.56
CA SER A 47 18.36 -5.74 21.78
C SER A 47 18.11 -7.25 21.68
N THR A 48 19.22 -7.98 21.74
CA THR A 48 19.33 -9.43 22.03
C THR A 48 19.09 -10.39 20.85
N VAL A 49 20.20 -10.87 20.28
CA VAL A 49 20.35 -11.70 19.06
C VAL A 49 19.61 -13.06 19.11
N ALA A 50 19.01 -13.45 20.23
CA ALA A 50 18.20 -14.66 20.37
C ALA A 50 16.68 -14.40 20.24
N ASP A 51 16.17 -13.25 20.70
CA ASP A 51 14.75 -12.88 20.59
C ASP A 51 14.40 -12.42 19.16
N SER A 52 15.39 -11.87 18.45
CA SER A 52 15.25 -11.36 17.07
C SER A 52 14.84 -12.43 16.05
N LEU A 53 15.08 -13.72 16.31
CA LEU A 53 14.70 -14.83 15.42
C LEU A 53 13.21 -15.18 15.49
N PHE A 54 12.56 -15.00 16.64
CA PHE A 54 11.12 -15.21 16.81
C PHE A 54 10.31 -13.92 16.54
N GLU A 55 10.85 -12.74 16.82
CA GLU A 55 10.23 -11.45 16.44
C GLU A 55 10.28 -11.17 14.93
N LEU A 56 11.25 -11.78 14.21
CA LEU A 56 11.39 -11.70 12.75
C LEU A 56 10.16 -12.19 11.98
N LEU A 57 9.35 -13.07 12.57
CA LEU A 57 8.17 -13.64 11.93
C LEU A 57 6.94 -12.73 11.99
N GLY A 58 6.91 -11.77 12.94
CA GLY A 58 5.74 -10.92 13.19
C GLY A 58 5.80 -9.55 12.54
N ASN A 59 6.99 -8.95 12.44
CA ASN A 59 7.16 -7.52 12.14
C ASN A 59 7.69 -7.25 10.71
N GLN A 60 7.21 -8.02 9.73
CA GLN A 60 7.74 -8.00 8.35
C GLN A 60 6.70 -7.52 7.32
N VAL A 61 7.19 -6.95 6.22
CA VAL A 61 6.36 -6.66 5.04
C VAL A 61 6.28 -7.91 4.17
N SER A 62 5.06 -8.33 3.85
CA SER A 62 4.79 -9.49 3.00
C SER A 62 3.97 -9.12 1.77
N LEU A 63 4.22 -9.83 0.69
CA LEU A 63 3.61 -9.66 -0.61
C LEU A 63 3.01 -11.00 -1.05
N GLN A 64 1.90 -10.95 -1.76
CA GLN A 64 1.22 -12.12 -2.31
C GLN A 64 0.81 -11.82 -3.75
N LEU A 65 1.19 -12.67 -4.68
CA LEU A 65 0.77 -12.54 -6.08
C LEU A 65 -0.71 -12.88 -6.23
N VAL A 66 -1.38 -12.19 -7.16
CA VAL A 66 -2.74 -12.47 -7.60
C VAL A 66 -2.71 -12.71 -9.11
N SER A 67 -3.20 -13.87 -9.54
CA SER A 67 -3.27 -14.21 -10.97
C SER A 67 -4.26 -13.33 -11.72
N ALA A 68 -3.88 -12.90 -12.93
CA ALA A 68 -4.78 -12.23 -13.86
C ALA A 68 -5.62 -13.21 -14.68
N GLU A 69 -5.15 -14.44 -14.84
CA GLU A 69 -5.67 -15.39 -15.84
C GLU A 69 -6.46 -16.52 -15.21
N ASN A 70 -5.95 -17.05 -14.10
CA ASN A 70 -6.47 -18.27 -13.50
C ASN A 70 -7.28 -17.90 -12.25
N PRO A 71 -8.62 -17.99 -12.28
CA PRO A 71 -9.45 -17.77 -11.12
C PRO A 71 -9.37 -18.94 -10.14
N ASP A 72 -9.64 -18.67 -8.87
CA ASP A 72 -9.74 -19.66 -7.81
C ASP A 72 -11.18 -19.67 -7.25
N PRO A 73 -11.92 -20.78 -7.39
CA PRO A 73 -13.27 -20.92 -6.85
C PRO A 73 -13.36 -20.70 -5.34
N ALA A 74 -12.27 -20.93 -4.60
CA ALA A 74 -12.22 -20.71 -3.16
C ALA A 74 -12.18 -19.22 -2.77
N ASN A 75 -11.94 -18.33 -3.74
CA ASN A 75 -11.76 -16.90 -3.56
C ASN A 75 -12.78 -16.13 -4.42
N GLU A 76 -14.05 -16.53 -4.36
CA GLU A 76 -15.17 -15.87 -5.06
C GLU A 76 -15.01 -15.80 -6.61
N ASN A 77 -14.18 -16.70 -7.18
CA ASN A 77 -13.70 -16.67 -8.57
C ASN A 77 -12.76 -15.49 -8.90
N GLY A 78 -12.26 -14.78 -7.89
CA GLY A 78 -11.08 -13.93 -8.01
C GLY A 78 -9.82 -14.73 -8.36
N GLY A 79 -8.79 -14.03 -8.83
CA GLY A 79 -7.53 -14.64 -9.25
C GLY A 79 -6.87 -15.51 -8.17
N LYS A 80 -6.28 -16.62 -8.61
CA LYS A 80 -5.50 -17.54 -7.76
C LYS A 80 -4.47 -16.75 -6.95
N LEU A 81 -4.41 -17.05 -5.67
CA LEU A 81 -3.49 -16.43 -4.74
C LEU A 81 -2.18 -17.23 -4.67
N GLY A 82 -1.06 -16.54 -4.80
CA GLY A 82 0.26 -17.12 -4.63
C GLY A 82 0.54 -17.37 -3.14
N LYS A 83 1.70 -17.96 -2.84
CA LYS A 83 2.17 -17.99 -1.45
C LYS A 83 2.62 -16.62 -0.99
N LEU A 84 2.48 -16.37 0.31
CA LEU A 84 3.05 -15.18 0.94
C LEU A 84 4.58 -15.23 0.81
N ALA A 85 5.15 -14.17 0.26
CA ALA A 85 6.59 -13.96 0.14
C ALA A 85 6.95 -12.69 0.90
N ALA A 86 7.98 -12.77 1.73
CA ALA A 86 8.34 -11.68 2.61
C ALA A 86 9.53 -10.89 2.02
N LEU A 87 9.60 -9.58 2.30
CA LEU A 87 10.73 -8.76 1.85
C LEU A 87 12.03 -9.26 2.48
N GLU A 88 12.98 -9.62 1.63
CA GLU A 88 14.30 -10.08 2.04
C GLU A 88 15.03 -8.95 2.77
N TYR A 89 15.66 -9.29 3.90
CA TYR A 89 16.48 -8.36 4.68
C TYR A 89 15.76 -7.10 5.18
N TRP A 90 14.43 -7.15 5.33
CA TRP A 90 13.59 -6.04 5.84
C TRP A 90 14.17 -5.36 7.10
N ASN A 91 14.59 -6.18 8.07
CA ASN A 91 15.09 -5.75 9.37
C ASN A 91 16.61 -5.48 9.42
N LEU A 92 17.34 -5.67 8.31
CA LEU A 92 18.78 -5.39 8.30
C LEU A 92 19.03 -3.91 7.99
N ALA A 93 19.93 -3.30 8.76
CA ALA A 93 20.39 -1.92 8.54
C ALA A 93 21.06 -1.72 7.17
N TYR A 94 21.51 -2.80 6.53
CA TYR A 94 22.15 -2.79 5.23
C TYR A 94 21.13 -3.02 4.11
N THR A 95 20.51 -1.94 3.66
CA THR A 95 19.76 -1.92 2.39
C THR A 95 20.45 -0.94 1.45
N PRO A 96 20.73 -1.33 0.19
CA PRO A 96 21.34 -0.42 -0.77
C PRO A 96 20.44 0.82 -0.94
N LEU A 97 20.96 1.96 -0.53
CA LEU A 97 20.35 3.25 -0.83
C LEU A 97 20.51 3.47 -2.34
N LEU A 98 19.40 3.72 -3.02
CA LEU A 98 19.40 4.28 -4.36
C LEU A 98 19.66 5.79 -4.25
N ALA A 99 19.71 6.51 -5.37
CA ALA A 99 19.87 7.96 -5.32
C ALA A 99 18.71 8.60 -4.52
N GLY A 100 19.03 9.35 -3.46
CA GLY A 100 18.06 9.96 -2.54
C GLY A 100 17.69 9.05 -1.35
N ASP A 101 16.48 9.22 -0.81
CA ASP A 101 15.96 8.46 0.35
C ASP A 101 15.31 7.11 -0.05
N ASP A 102 15.53 6.67 -1.30
CA ASP A 102 14.97 5.45 -1.85
C ASP A 102 15.76 4.21 -1.38
N SER A 103 15.05 3.18 -0.91
CA SER A 103 15.62 1.88 -0.52
C SER A 103 15.09 0.76 -1.42
N LEU A 104 15.99 -0.11 -1.90
CA LEU A 104 15.64 -1.26 -2.74
C LEU A 104 15.62 -2.56 -1.92
N TYR A 105 14.49 -3.27 -2.00
CA TYR A 105 14.29 -4.58 -1.41
C TYR A 105 14.05 -5.64 -2.48
N LYS A 106 14.42 -6.87 -2.16
CA LYS A 106 14.13 -8.04 -2.99
C LYS A 106 13.05 -8.91 -2.35
N VAL A 107 12.34 -9.64 -3.17
CA VAL A 107 11.37 -10.66 -2.75
C VAL A 107 11.40 -11.79 -3.77
N SER A 108 11.28 -13.03 -3.30
CA SER A 108 11.30 -14.21 -4.15
C SER A 108 9.95 -14.92 -4.03
N PHE A 109 9.20 -14.98 -5.13
CA PHE A 109 7.90 -15.62 -5.18
C PHE A 109 8.03 -17.03 -5.72
N GLU A 110 7.39 -17.98 -5.06
CA GLU A 110 7.14 -19.30 -5.63
C GLU A 110 6.08 -19.18 -6.71
N TRP A 111 6.37 -19.69 -7.90
CA TRP A 111 5.49 -19.59 -9.05
C TRP A 111 5.46 -20.91 -9.83
N ASP A 112 4.29 -21.26 -10.34
CA ASP A 112 4.05 -22.40 -11.21
C ASP A 112 3.27 -21.94 -12.45
N GLU A 113 3.36 -22.69 -13.54
CA GLU A 113 2.67 -22.34 -14.79
C GLU A 113 1.14 -22.35 -14.63
N GLU A 114 0.61 -23.18 -13.71
CA GLU A 114 -0.80 -23.21 -13.35
C GLU A 114 -1.26 -21.93 -12.63
N PHE A 115 -0.34 -21.09 -12.15
CA PHE A 115 -0.64 -19.78 -11.61
C PHE A 115 -0.98 -18.78 -12.72
N GLY A 116 -0.41 -18.94 -13.91
CA GLY A 116 -0.55 -17.98 -15.01
C GLY A 116 0.17 -16.65 -14.72
N ILE A 117 -0.22 -15.61 -15.46
CA ILE A 117 0.42 -14.29 -15.37
C ILE A 117 -0.09 -13.51 -14.14
N PRO A 118 0.80 -13.02 -13.25
CA PRO A 118 0.42 -12.14 -12.15
C PRO A 118 -0.14 -10.79 -12.64
N GLY A 119 -1.30 -10.37 -12.13
CA GLY A 119 -1.95 -9.11 -12.49
C GLY A 119 -2.09 -8.11 -11.35
N ALA A 120 -2.03 -8.59 -10.11
CA ALA A 120 -2.08 -7.76 -8.92
C ALA A 120 -1.17 -8.34 -7.82
N ILE A 121 -0.84 -7.51 -6.83
CA ILE A 121 -0.08 -7.87 -5.65
C ILE A 121 -0.83 -7.38 -4.43
N ILE A 122 -1.10 -8.29 -3.49
CA ILE A 122 -1.54 -7.94 -2.15
C ILE A 122 -0.31 -7.69 -1.30
N LEU A 123 -0.28 -6.58 -0.56
CA LEU A 123 0.82 -6.20 0.32
C LEU A 123 0.30 -5.97 1.73
N ARG A 124 0.98 -6.58 2.70
CA ARG A 124 0.69 -6.43 4.12
C ARG A 124 1.92 -5.89 4.83
N ASN A 125 1.74 -4.75 5.49
CA ASN A 125 2.76 -4.17 6.35
C ASN A 125 2.48 -4.60 7.79
N ASN A 126 3.14 -5.65 8.27
CA ASN A 126 3.01 -6.05 9.69
C ASN A 126 3.98 -5.28 10.60
N HIS A 127 4.76 -4.35 10.05
CA HIS A 127 5.61 -3.45 10.82
C HIS A 127 4.79 -2.28 11.40
N THR A 128 5.25 -1.71 12.51
CA THR A 128 4.54 -0.64 13.24
C THR A 128 4.61 0.72 12.54
N ALA A 129 5.69 0.99 11.81
CA ALA A 129 5.90 2.21 11.05
C ALA A 129 5.35 2.12 9.62
N GLU A 130 4.74 3.21 9.14
CA GLU A 130 4.41 3.36 7.72
C GLU A 130 5.64 3.66 6.85
N PHE A 131 5.53 3.32 5.56
CA PHE A 131 6.51 3.68 4.54
C PHE A 131 5.82 4.09 3.25
N PHE A 132 6.52 4.81 2.38
CA PHE A 132 6.02 5.16 1.07
C PHE A 132 6.49 4.11 0.04
N LEU A 133 5.55 3.42 -0.59
CA LEU A 133 5.82 2.45 -1.65
C LEU A 133 5.81 3.13 -3.01
N LYS A 134 6.94 3.12 -3.72
CA LYS A 134 7.06 3.69 -5.07
C LYS A 134 6.65 2.68 -6.12
N THR A 135 7.40 1.58 -6.21
CA THR A 135 7.24 0.59 -7.28
C THR A 135 7.50 -0.83 -6.81
N ILE A 136 6.82 -1.78 -7.45
CA ILE A 136 7.19 -3.20 -7.44
C ILE A 136 7.45 -3.63 -8.88
N THR A 137 8.53 -4.38 -9.11
CA THR A 137 8.90 -4.90 -10.42
C THR A 137 9.14 -6.39 -10.31
N LEU A 138 8.43 -7.20 -11.09
CA LEU A 138 8.68 -8.61 -11.25
C LEU A 138 9.51 -8.83 -12.51
N GLU A 139 10.59 -9.59 -12.38
CA GLU A 139 11.49 -9.94 -13.48
C GLU A 139 11.31 -11.41 -13.87
N ASN A 140 11.60 -11.72 -15.14
CA ASN A 140 11.60 -13.09 -15.69
C ASN A 140 10.26 -13.84 -15.51
N VAL A 141 9.13 -13.13 -15.63
CA VAL A 141 7.81 -13.75 -15.64
C VAL A 141 7.58 -14.43 -16.98
N THR A 142 7.34 -15.74 -16.98
CA THR A 142 7.05 -16.50 -18.21
C THR A 142 5.84 -15.91 -18.94
N GLY A 143 5.95 -15.72 -20.26
CA GLY A 143 4.89 -15.15 -21.11
C GLY A 143 4.87 -13.62 -21.18
N GLU A 144 5.37 -12.91 -20.16
CA GLU A 144 5.29 -11.45 -20.07
C GLU A 144 6.66 -10.75 -19.98
N GLY A 145 7.69 -11.47 -19.53
CA GLY A 145 9.01 -10.94 -19.26
C GLY A 145 9.07 -10.14 -17.97
N ARG A 146 8.65 -8.86 -18.01
CA ARG A 146 8.78 -7.91 -16.91
C ARG A 146 7.45 -7.25 -16.61
N ILE A 147 7.04 -7.28 -15.34
CA ILE A 147 5.77 -6.68 -14.89
C ILE A 147 6.06 -5.56 -13.90
N HIS A 148 5.52 -4.38 -14.17
CA HIS A 148 5.67 -3.20 -13.33
C HIS A 148 4.38 -2.83 -12.62
N PHE A 149 4.51 -2.48 -11.34
CA PHE A 149 3.46 -1.97 -10.48
C PHE A 149 3.87 -0.57 -10.02
N VAL A 150 3.21 0.46 -10.56
CA VAL A 150 3.44 1.85 -10.16
C VAL A 150 2.49 2.16 -9.02
N CYS A 151 3.01 2.22 -7.80
CA CYS A 151 2.19 2.24 -6.59
C CYS A 151 2.01 3.67 -6.05
N ASN A 152 3.12 4.38 -5.80
CA ASN A 152 3.17 5.74 -5.26
C ASN A 152 2.19 5.98 -4.10
N PHE A 153 2.30 5.18 -3.04
CA PHE A 153 1.31 5.15 -1.97
C PHE A 153 1.92 4.97 -0.58
N TRP A 154 1.32 5.61 0.44
CA TRP A 154 1.69 5.42 1.85
C TRP A 154 1.11 4.14 2.43
N VAL A 155 1.96 3.16 2.75
CA VAL A 155 1.55 1.89 3.34
C VAL A 155 1.66 1.93 4.86
N TYR A 156 0.53 2.13 5.52
CA TYR A 156 0.33 1.97 6.95
C TYR A 156 0.32 0.51 7.42
N PRO A 157 0.48 0.26 8.73
CA PRO A 157 0.37 -1.08 9.32
C PRO A 157 -0.97 -1.76 8.98
N ASP A 158 -0.93 -3.06 8.67
CA ASP A 158 -2.08 -3.84 8.15
C ASP A 158 -3.27 -3.83 9.12
N ILE A 159 -3.00 -3.74 10.43
CA ILE A 159 -4.01 -3.62 11.49
C ILE A 159 -4.92 -2.39 11.32
N ARG A 160 -4.50 -1.36 10.57
CA ARG A 160 -5.31 -0.18 10.30
C ARG A 160 -6.30 -0.37 9.15
N TYR A 161 -6.18 -1.45 8.39
CA TYR A 161 -6.99 -1.67 7.20
C TYR A 161 -8.10 -2.68 7.44
N LYS A 162 -9.30 -2.38 6.93
CA LYS A 162 -10.42 -3.34 6.91
C LYS A 162 -10.19 -4.48 5.91
N LYS A 163 -9.50 -4.17 4.81
CA LYS A 163 -9.11 -5.09 3.73
C LYS A 163 -7.63 -4.88 3.41
N PRO A 164 -6.88 -5.94 3.07
CA PRO A 164 -5.46 -5.81 2.76
C PRO A 164 -5.25 -4.92 1.54
N ARG A 165 -4.06 -4.31 1.44
CA ARG A 165 -3.75 -3.41 0.33
C ARG A 165 -3.44 -4.19 -0.92
N ILE A 166 -4.05 -3.81 -2.04
CA ILE A 166 -3.81 -4.42 -3.35
C ILE A 166 -3.29 -3.39 -4.34
N PHE A 167 -2.32 -3.78 -5.15
CA PHE A 167 -1.73 -2.97 -6.21
C PHE A 167 -1.85 -3.72 -7.53
N PHE A 168 -2.33 -3.04 -8.58
CA PHE A 168 -2.47 -3.63 -9.92
C PHE A 168 -1.23 -3.33 -10.77
N SER A 169 -0.94 -4.20 -11.73
CA SER A 169 0.11 -3.94 -12.71
C SER A 169 -0.23 -2.71 -13.57
N ASN A 170 0.77 -2.11 -14.22
CA ASN A 170 0.56 -0.89 -15.02
C ASN A 170 -0.24 -1.12 -16.32
N LYS A 171 -0.62 -2.37 -16.60
CA LYS A 171 -1.45 -2.70 -17.75
C LYS A 171 -2.80 -1.97 -17.64
N THR A 172 -3.15 -1.29 -18.71
CA THR A 172 -4.40 -0.54 -18.80
C THR A 172 -5.49 -1.42 -19.40
N TYR A 173 -6.69 -1.33 -18.84
CA TYR A 173 -7.86 -2.09 -19.28
C TYR A 173 -9.08 -1.20 -19.29
N LEU A 174 -9.91 -1.28 -20.33
CA LEU A 174 -11.29 -0.84 -20.22
C LEU A 174 -12.07 -1.77 -19.27
N PRO A 175 -13.20 -1.33 -18.69
CA PRO A 175 -13.96 -2.14 -17.75
C PRO A 175 -14.38 -3.53 -18.28
N HIS A 176 -14.64 -3.65 -19.59
CA HIS A 176 -15.02 -4.90 -20.23
C HIS A 176 -13.83 -5.76 -20.67
N GLU A 177 -12.63 -5.17 -20.77
CA GLU A 177 -11.39 -5.87 -21.12
C GLU A 177 -10.65 -6.38 -19.88
N LYS A 178 -11.02 -5.90 -18.69
CA LYS A 178 -10.36 -6.28 -17.45
C LYS A 178 -10.51 -7.79 -17.22
N PRO A 179 -9.41 -8.53 -16.97
CA PRO A 179 -9.47 -9.95 -16.74
C PRO A 179 -10.44 -10.31 -15.62
N ALA A 180 -11.25 -11.34 -15.85
CA ALA A 180 -12.35 -11.72 -14.95
C ALA A 180 -11.85 -11.94 -13.51
N ALA A 181 -10.72 -12.63 -13.38
CA ALA A 181 -10.02 -12.88 -12.12
C ALA A 181 -9.67 -11.61 -11.31
N LEU A 182 -9.57 -10.43 -11.93
CA LEU A 182 -9.22 -9.19 -11.24
C LEU A 182 -10.43 -8.27 -10.98
N ARG A 183 -11.62 -8.60 -11.53
CA ARG A 183 -12.79 -7.70 -11.49
C ARG A 183 -13.28 -7.48 -10.07
N GLU A 184 -13.36 -8.54 -9.29
CA GLU A 184 -13.82 -8.47 -7.91
C GLU A 184 -12.89 -7.60 -7.06
N TYR A 185 -11.58 -7.89 -7.07
CA TYR A 185 -10.58 -7.06 -6.42
C TYR A 185 -10.65 -5.58 -6.80
N ARG A 186 -11.04 -5.26 -8.04
CA ARG A 186 -11.25 -3.88 -8.47
C ARG A 186 -12.45 -3.26 -7.77
N GLU A 187 -13.57 -3.97 -7.74
CA GLU A 187 -14.81 -3.44 -7.17
C GLU A 187 -14.68 -3.31 -5.65
N GLU A 188 -14.03 -4.26 -4.98
CA GLU A 188 -13.73 -4.14 -3.56
C GLU A 188 -12.86 -2.93 -3.24
N GLU A 189 -11.80 -2.69 -4.02
CA GLU A 189 -10.96 -1.51 -3.86
C GLU A 189 -11.75 -0.22 -4.09
N LEU A 190 -12.63 -0.18 -5.12
CA LEU A 190 -13.50 0.97 -5.37
C LEU A 190 -14.50 1.20 -4.24
N GLN A 191 -15.07 0.15 -3.64
CA GLN A 191 -15.96 0.26 -2.48
C GLN A 191 -15.22 0.84 -1.27
N VAL A 192 -13.99 0.38 -1.00
CA VAL A 192 -13.14 0.94 0.06
C VAL A 192 -12.86 2.42 -0.17
N LEU A 193 -12.65 2.83 -1.42
CA LEU A 193 -12.40 4.23 -1.78
C LEU A 193 -13.65 5.12 -1.68
N ARG A 194 -14.86 4.59 -1.91
CA ARG A 194 -16.12 5.34 -1.73
C ARG A 194 -16.46 5.55 -0.26
N GLY A 195 -16.08 4.61 0.61
CA GLY A 195 -16.46 4.64 2.02
C GLY A 195 -17.96 4.45 2.23
N ASP A 196 -18.44 4.77 3.43
CA ASP A 196 -19.85 4.64 3.82
C ASP A 196 -20.59 5.99 3.93
N GLY A 197 -19.91 7.11 3.64
CA GLY A 197 -20.46 8.46 3.73
C GLY A 197 -20.70 8.94 5.17
N THR A 198 -20.13 8.27 6.16
CA THR A 198 -20.36 8.57 7.58
C THR A 198 -19.06 8.70 8.38
N GLY A 199 -19.16 9.35 9.55
CA GLY A 199 -18.05 9.46 10.49
C GLY A 199 -17.01 10.52 10.16
N GLN A 200 -16.02 10.64 11.04
CA GLN A 200 -14.86 11.50 10.83
C GLN A 200 -13.72 10.69 10.22
N LEU A 201 -13.17 11.18 9.11
CA LEU A 201 -12.01 10.57 8.46
C LEU A 201 -10.76 10.77 9.31
N LYS A 202 -9.99 9.69 9.47
CA LYS A 202 -8.72 9.65 10.18
C LYS A 202 -7.55 9.74 9.20
N THR A 203 -6.38 10.08 9.72
CA THR A 203 -5.13 10.03 8.95
C THR A 203 -4.88 8.62 8.41
N GLY A 204 -4.76 8.49 7.10
CA GLY A 204 -4.59 7.22 6.39
C GLY A 204 -5.87 6.63 5.82
N ASP A 205 -7.05 7.19 6.14
CA ASP A 205 -8.29 6.85 5.46
C ASP A 205 -8.21 7.31 4.00
N ARG A 206 -8.69 6.45 3.10
CA ARG A 206 -8.68 6.68 1.64
C ARG A 206 -10.09 6.81 1.10
N VAL A 207 -10.97 7.43 1.88
CA VAL A 207 -12.35 7.65 1.49
C VAL A 207 -12.42 8.96 0.72
N TYR A 208 -12.89 8.89 -0.51
CA TYR A 208 -13.14 10.02 -1.38
C TYR A 208 -14.65 10.20 -1.50
N ASP A 209 -15.17 11.18 -0.78
CA ASP A 209 -16.59 11.52 -0.79
C ASP A 209 -16.78 13.04 -0.94
N TYR A 210 -17.98 13.42 -1.35
CA TYR A 210 -18.34 14.81 -1.58
C TYR A 210 -18.77 15.47 -0.26
N ALA A 211 -18.18 16.61 0.04
CA ALA A 211 -18.61 17.47 1.13
C ALA A 211 -18.96 18.85 0.59
N TYR A 212 -20.09 19.39 1.05
CA TYR A 212 -20.36 20.82 0.87
C TYR A 212 -19.36 21.61 1.71
N CYS A 213 -18.77 22.65 1.14
CA CYS A 213 -17.87 23.55 1.86
C CYS A 213 -18.68 24.44 2.81
N THR A 214 -19.14 23.87 3.92
CA THR A 214 -19.89 24.56 4.98
C THR A 214 -18.98 25.06 6.10
N MET A 215 -17.72 24.60 6.14
CA MET A 215 -16.74 24.93 7.18
C MET A 215 -16.17 26.37 7.12
N ILE A 216 -16.70 27.24 6.25
CA ILE A 216 -16.27 28.66 6.19
C ILE A 216 -17.10 29.55 7.14
N TRP A 217 -18.24 29.09 7.65
CA TRP A 217 -19.19 29.98 8.38
C TRP A 217 -19.40 29.66 9.86
N VAL A 218 -18.69 28.70 10.43
CA VAL A 218 -18.79 28.38 11.87
C VAL A 218 -17.49 28.75 12.59
N ILE A 219 -17.15 30.04 12.54
CA ILE A 219 -16.40 30.65 13.65
C ILE A 219 -17.47 30.98 14.70
N PRO A 220 -17.57 30.25 15.82
CA PRO A 220 -18.46 30.67 16.89
C PRO A 220 -18.04 32.08 17.33
N ILE A 221 -19.02 33.00 17.35
CA ILE A 221 -18.94 34.42 17.72
C ILE A 221 -18.31 34.67 19.12
N ARG A 222 -17.87 33.63 19.82
CA ARG A 222 -17.21 33.70 21.12
C ARG A 222 -15.72 34.08 21.08
N VAL A 223 -15.12 34.28 19.91
CA VAL A 223 -13.73 34.78 19.77
C VAL A 223 -13.67 36.13 19.02
N GLN A 224 -14.76 36.90 18.99
CA GLN A 224 -14.75 38.21 18.32
C GLN A 224 -14.12 39.34 19.16
N ILE A 225 -13.97 39.18 20.49
CA ILE A 225 -13.52 40.29 21.36
C ILE A 225 -11.99 40.31 21.57
N SER A 226 -11.27 39.19 21.41
CA SER A 226 -9.80 39.18 21.57
C SER A 226 -9.01 39.39 20.27
N LEU A 227 -9.61 39.20 19.10
CA LEU A 227 -8.88 39.29 17.82
C LEU A 227 -8.64 40.73 17.37
N VAL A 228 -9.52 41.67 17.74
CA VAL A 228 -9.41 43.09 17.35
C VAL A 228 -8.14 43.75 17.94
N ARG A 229 -7.71 43.34 19.14
CA ARG A 229 -6.46 43.85 19.75
C ARG A 229 -5.19 43.20 19.21
N PHE A 230 -5.26 42.03 18.57
CA PHE A 230 -4.07 41.31 18.11
C PHE A 230 -3.68 41.68 16.66
N LEU A 231 -4.63 42.13 15.83
CA LEU A 231 -4.32 42.58 14.48
C LEU A 231 -3.59 43.94 14.43
N GLU A 232 -3.88 44.88 15.34
CA GLU A 232 -3.20 46.19 15.37
C GLU A 232 -1.70 46.08 15.72
N VAL A 233 -1.31 45.10 16.54
CA VAL A 233 0.10 44.91 16.94
C VAL A 233 0.92 44.25 15.83
N ARG A 234 0.30 43.42 14.98
CA ARG A 234 1.03 42.63 13.98
C ARG A 234 1.23 43.34 12.64
N LEU A 235 0.44 44.39 12.35
CA LEU A 235 0.58 45.17 11.12
C LEU A 235 1.86 46.03 11.14
N SER A 236 2.38 46.39 12.32
CA SER A 236 3.59 47.20 12.48
C SER A 236 4.91 46.43 12.29
N ILE A 237 4.87 45.09 12.29
CA ILE A 237 6.09 44.25 12.27
C ILE A 237 6.44 43.75 10.84
N LEU A 238 5.48 43.76 9.91
CA LEU A 238 5.67 43.17 8.57
C LEU A 238 6.15 44.16 7.49
N THR A 239 6.47 45.41 7.82
CA THR A 239 6.99 46.41 6.86
C THR A 239 8.52 46.46 6.74
N LEU A 240 9.29 45.56 7.37
CA LEU A 240 10.74 45.53 7.26
C LEU A 240 11.26 44.10 7.14
N GLY A 241 11.73 43.70 5.95
CA GLY A 241 12.40 42.40 5.75
C GLY A 241 12.46 41.94 4.29
N GLU A 242 13.35 42.59 3.53
CA GLU A 242 14.09 42.22 2.29
C GLU A 242 13.64 41.07 1.33
N GLU A 243 13.65 41.43 0.04
CA GLU A 243 13.67 40.57 -1.16
C GLU A 243 15.06 39.97 -1.42
N GLU A 244 15.13 38.71 -1.90
CA GLU A 244 16.15 38.18 -2.83
C GLU A 244 15.70 36.80 -3.39
N PRO A 245 16.25 36.31 -4.53
CA PRO A 245 15.45 35.77 -5.63
C PRO A 245 15.36 34.24 -5.72
N ALA A 246 14.35 33.81 -6.48
CA ALA A 246 14.01 32.42 -6.77
C ALA A 246 14.83 31.85 -7.93
N ASP A 247 15.36 30.63 -7.76
CA ASP A 247 15.66 29.75 -8.90
C ASP A 247 15.33 28.27 -8.61
N HIS A 248 14.64 27.68 -9.58
CA HIS A 248 14.43 26.25 -9.85
C HIS A 248 13.58 25.38 -8.91
N LEU A 249 12.24 25.44 -9.08
CA LEU A 249 11.33 24.28 -8.93
C LEU A 249 10.13 24.42 -9.92
N PRO A 250 9.66 23.32 -10.56
CA PRO A 250 8.62 23.40 -11.57
C PRO A 250 7.24 23.71 -10.96
N LYS A 251 6.54 24.63 -11.63
CA LYS A 251 5.24 25.19 -11.26
C LYS A 251 4.16 24.11 -11.16
N GLN A 252 3.71 23.77 -9.95
CA GLN A 252 2.34 23.32 -9.76
C GLN A 252 1.43 24.55 -9.75
N ILE A 253 0.44 24.52 -10.64
CA ILE A 253 -0.56 25.59 -10.80
C ILE A 253 -1.42 25.61 -9.54
N LEU A 254 -1.06 26.48 -8.59
CA LEU A 254 -1.90 26.84 -7.46
C LEU A 254 -2.98 27.78 -8.00
N TYR A 255 -4.19 27.28 -8.22
CA TYR A 255 -5.36 28.13 -8.42
C TYR A 255 -5.56 28.98 -7.16
N LYS A 256 -5.11 30.24 -7.19
CA LYS A 256 -5.49 31.25 -6.20
C LYS A 256 -6.84 31.84 -6.62
N PRO A 257 -7.93 31.66 -5.86
CA PRO A 257 -9.16 32.37 -6.15
C PRO A 257 -8.94 33.88 -5.94
N LYS A 258 -9.10 34.66 -7.02
CA LYS A 258 -9.24 36.12 -6.96
C LYS A 258 -10.61 36.42 -6.36
N PHE A 259 -10.67 36.87 -5.11
CA PHE A 259 -11.87 37.46 -4.53
C PHE A 259 -11.91 38.94 -4.88
N THR A 260 -12.78 39.33 -5.83
CA THR A 260 -13.21 40.71 -5.99
C THR A 260 -14.38 40.96 -5.04
N LEU A 261 -14.18 41.81 -4.03
CA LEU A 261 -15.24 42.30 -3.15
C LEU A 261 -16.19 43.19 -3.96
N GLY A 262 -17.40 42.69 -4.24
CA GLY A 262 -18.51 43.53 -4.70
C GLY A 262 -19.09 44.35 -3.54
N PRO A 263 -19.68 45.53 -3.81
CA PRO A 263 -20.20 46.40 -2.74
C PRO A 263 -21.41 45.76 -2.03
N LEU A 264 -21.42 45.89 -0.69
CA LEU A 264 -22.51 45.42 0.18
C LEU A 264 -23.86 46.09 -0.19
N PRO A 265 -24.99 45.36 -0.12
CA PRO A 265 -26.31 45.96 -0.25
C PRO A 265 -26.61 46.85 0.95
N LYS A 266 -27.04 48.09 0.66
CA LYS A 266 -27.55 49.03 1.66
C LYS A 266 -28.86 48.50 2.24
N THR A 267 -28.87 48.35 3.55
CA THR A 267 -30.04 48.15 4.42
C THR A 267 -31.12 49.19 4.09
N LEU A 268 -32.34 48.75 3.78
CA LEU A 268 -33.52 49.62 3.83
C LEU A 268 -34.02 49.64 5.28
N ALA A 269 -34.08 50.84 5.85
CA ALA A 269 -34.71 51.13 7.13
C ALA A 269 -36.25 51.15 6.99
N ALA A 270 -36.89 50.88 8.11
CA ALA A 270 -38.33 50.73 8.35
C ALA A 270 -39.24 51.84 7.78
N HIS A 271 -40.43 51.43 7.31
CA HIS A 271 -41.74 51.77 7.88
C HIS A 271 -42.84 50.91 7.26
#